data_AF-A0A350W2E6-F1
#
_entry.id   AF-A0A350W2E6-F1
#
_cell.length_a   1.000
_cell.length_b   1.000
_cell.length_c   1.000
_cell.angle_alpha   90.00
_cell.angle_beta   90.00
_cell.angle_gamma   90.00
#
_symmetry.space_group_name_H-M   'P 1'
#
loop_
_entity.id
_entity.type
_entity.pdbx_description
1 polymer ?
#
loop_
_entity_poly.entity_id
_entity_poly.type
_entity_poly.pdbx_seq_one_letter_code
_entity_poly.pdbx_strand_id
1 'polypeptide(L)'
;MAKNAKLKQTEIGEIPEGWEKSSIGNNIELVYGDGLTTRERKGGNIPVYGSNAIIGYHDKSLVQGPGIIVGRKGTVGQVTFSKTDFWPIDTTYYVKTKKENDILFWYYFLKTLNLTEMNSHSAVPGLNRDYVYEIKKLLPSFNEQ
;
A
#
# COMPACT_ATOMS: atom_id res chain seq x y z
N MET A 1 -25.07 -16.89 -7.16
CA MET A 1 -26.08 -15.90 -7.61
C MET A 1 -25.48 -14.52 -7.36
N ALA A 2 -25.21 -13.74 -8.41
CA ALA A 2 -24.77 -12.36 -8.23
C ALA A 2 -25.92 -11.58 -7.58
N LYS A 3 -25.71 -11.07 -6.36
CA LYS A 3 -26.63 -10.08 -5.79
C LYS A 3 -26.57 -8.87 -6.73
N ASN A 4 -27.69 -8.52 -7.36
CA ASN A 4 -27.78 -7.26 -8.09
C ASN A 4 -27.46 -6.14 -7.10
N ALA A 5 -26.32 -5.47 -7.30
CA ALA A 5 -25.92 -4.35 -6.46
C ALA A 5 -26.97 -3.25 -6.61
N LYS A 6 -27.54 -2.80 -5.49
CA LYS A 6 -28.43 -1.63 -5.49
C LYS A 6 -27.62 -0.43 -5.97
N LEU A 7 -28.19 0.37 -6.87
CA LEU A 7 -27.55 1.55 -7.44
C LEU A 7 -28.12 2.81 -6.78
N LYS A 8 -27.29 3.86 -6.67
CA LYS A 8 -27.69 5.20 -6.28
C LYS A 8 -27.28 6.21 -7.36
N GLN A 9 -28.14 7.21 -7.57
CA GLN A 9 -27.85 8.29 -8.51
C GLN A 9 -26.90 9.30 -7.88
N THR A 10 -25.86 9.70 -8.60
CA THR A 10 -24.93 10.76 -8.20
C THR A 10 -24.62 11.70 -9.36
N GLU A 11 -23.88 12.78 -9.08
CA GLU A 11 -23.40 13.74 -10.08
C GLU A 11 -22.52 13.10 -11.19
N ILE A 12 -21.94 11.93 -10.92
CA ILE A 12 -21.09 11.19 -11.87
C ILE A 12 -21.80 9.98 -12.51
N GLY A 13 -23.11 9.86 -12.32
CA GLY A 13 -23.93 8.76 -12.83
C GLY A 13 -24.41 7.78 -11.75
N GLU A 14 -24.92 6.63 -12.19
CA GLU A 14 -25.32 5.53 -11.30
C GLU A 14 -24.08 4.80 -10.79
N ILE A 15 -23.98 4.69 -9.47
CA ILE A 15 -22.92 3.93 -8.79
C ILE A 15 -23.54 2.97 -7.77
N PRO A 16 -22.86 1.90 -7.35
CA PRO A 16 -23.38 1.04 -6.29
C PRO A 16 -23.61 1.82 -4.99
N GLU A 17 -24.69 1.50 -4.29
CA GLU A 17 -25.16 2.23 -3.10
C GLU A 17 -24.08 2.27 -2.01
N GLY A 18 -23.31 1.20 -1.86
CA GLY A 18 -22.22 1.07 -0.88
C GLY A 18 -20.92 1.80 -1.25
N TRP A 19 -20.80 2.35 -2.45
CA TRP A 19 -19.58 3.04 -2.89
C TRP A 19 -19.56 4.50 -2.45
N GLU A 20 -18.43 4.97 -1.94
CA GLU A 20 -18.28 6.32 -1.40
C GLU A 20 -17.02 7.00 -1.94
N LYS A 21 -17.11 8.32 -2.15
CA LYS A 21 -15.96 9.15 -2.52
C LYS A 21 -15.13 9.39 -1.26
N SER A 22 -13.90 8.86 -1.25
CA SER A 22 -13.00 8.99 -0.11
C SER A 22 -11.57 9.26 -0.57
N SER A 23 -10.74 9.83 0.31
CA SER A 23 -9.32 9.98 0.07
C SER A 23 -8.55 8.74 0.51
N ILE A 24 -7.41 8.45 -0.10
CA ILE A 24 -6.59 7.28 0.30
C ILE A 24 -6.15 7.40 1.75
N GLY A 25 -5.78 8.60 2.18
CA GLY A 25 -5.34 8.88 3.56
C GLY A 25 -6.43 8.66 4.62
N ASN A 26 -7.71 8.63 4.25
CA ASN A 26 -8.81 8.30 5.17
C ASN A 26 -8.98 6.79 5.40
N ASN A 27 -8.35 5.94 4.57
CA ASN A 27 -8.57 4.50 4.57
C ASN A 27 -7.31 3.71 4.93
N ILE A 28 -6.13 4.22 4.55
CA ILE A 28 -4.84 3.61 4.85
C ILE A 28 -3.81 4.62 5.35
N GLU A 29 -2.74 4.11 5.92
CA GLU A 29 -1.52 4.82 6.29
C GLU A 29 -0.30 4.17 5.61
N LEU A 30 0.57 5.00 5.05
CA LEU A 30 1.90 4.64 4.58
C LEU A 30 2.91 4.91 5.69
N VAL A 31 3.26 3.86 6.42
CA VAL A 31 4.18 3.88 7.56
C VAL A 31 5.60 3.62 7.06
N TYR A 32 6.58 4.36 7.56
CA TYR A 32 7.99 4.14 7.21
C TYR A 32 8.45 2.74 7.64
N GLY A 33 9.18 2.06 6.77
CA GLY A 33 10.02 0.93 7.17
C GLY A 33 11.17 1.38 8.08
N ASP A 34 11.89 0.42 8.63
CA ASP A 34 12.99 0.69 9.57
C ASP A 34 14.34 0.20 9.04
N GLY A 35 15.39 0.94 9.35
CA GLY A 35 16.74 0.65 8.86
C GLY A 35 17.20 -0.75 9.28
N LEU A 36 17.66 -1.55 8.31
CA LEU A 36 18.27 -2.84 8.57
C LEU A 36 19.36 -3.12 7.53
N THR A 37 20.59 -2.78 7.91
CA THR A 37 21.76 -2.93 7.03
C THR A 37 22.08 -4.41 6.81
N THR A 38 22.81 -4.72 5.74
CA THR A 38 23.22 -6.10 5.44
C THR A 38 24.01 -6.75 6.57
N ARG A 39 24.79 -5.97 7.35
CA ARG A 39 25.59 -6.48 8.48
C ARG A 39 24.75 -6.84 9.71
N GLU A 40 23.60 -6.21 9.89
CA GLU A 40 22.69 -6.47 11.02
C GLU A 40 21.76 -7.66 10.75
N ARG A 41 21.62 -8.06 9.48
CA ARG A 41 20.78 -9.19 9.07
C ARG A 41 21.39 -10.50 9.54
N LYS A 42 20.63 -11.21 10.37
CA LYS A 42 21.00 -12.50 10.94
C LYS A 42 20.60 -13.72 10.08
N GLY A 43 20.15 -13.51 8.84
CA GLY A 43 19.51 -14.58 8.05
C GLY A 43 18.19 -15.01 8.67
N GLY A 44 17.63 -16.15 8.25
CA GLY A 44 16.34 -16.66 8.75
C GLY A 44 15.26 -16.67 7.67
N ASN A 45 14.00 -16.69 8.10
CA ASN A 45 12.85 -16.87 7.21
C ASN A 45 12.02 -15.60 7.00
N ILE A 46 12.40 -14.47 7.62
CA ILE A 46 11.67 -13.21 7.44
C ILE A 46 12.25 -12.46 6.25
N PRO A 47 11.51 -12.29 5.14
CA PRO A 47 11.96 -11.50 4.01
C PRO A 47 12.15 -10.03 4.38
N VAL A 48 13.31 -9.49 4.01
CA VAL A 48 13.62 -8.06 4.12
C VAL A 48 13.34 -7.41 2.78
N TYR A 49 12.43 -6.44 2.74
CA TYR A 49 12.01 -5.75 1.52
C TYR A 49 12.67 -4.38 1.40
N GLY A 50 13.32 -4.16 0.26
CA GLY A 50 13.64 -2.82 -0.25
C GLY A 50 12.58 -2.35 -1.24
N SER A 51 12.80 -1.21 -1.88
CA SER A 51 11.81 -0.55 -2.74
C SER A 51 11.39 -1.34 -3.99
N ASN A 52 12.18 -2.33 -4.42
CA ASN A 52 11.89 -3.10 -5.63
C ASN A 52 11.54 -4.57 -5.34
N ALA A 53 12.23 -5.19 -4.39
CA ALA A 53 12.22 -6.63 -4.19
C ALA A 53 12.68 -7.00 -2.77
N ILE A 54 12.65 -8.30 -2.48
CA ILE A 54 13.34 -8.87 -1.33
C ILE A 54 14.85 -8.68 -1.53
N ILE A 55 15.53 -8.13 -0.53
CA ILE A 55 16.97 -7.80 -0.55
C ILE A 55 17.77 -8.62 0.45
N GLY A 56 17.15 -9.58 1.13
CA GLY A 56 17.77 -10.46 2.11
C GLY A 56 16.75 -11.03 3.07
N TYR A 57 17.24 -11.66 4.14
CA TYR A 57 16.42 -12.28 5.18
C TYR A 57 16.91 -11.92 6.58
N HIS A 58 15.99 -11.88 7.52
CA HIS A 58 16.23 -11.63 8.94
C HIS A 58 15.49 -12.66 9.81
N ASP A 59 15.86 -12.71 11.09
CA ASP A 59 15.32 -13.65 12.08
C ASP A 59 14.12 -13.05 12.81
N LYS A 60 13.88 -11.74 12.63
CA LYS A 60 12.77 -11.00 13.22
C LYS A 60 12.04 -10.19 12.16
N SER A 61 10.73 -10.07 12.33
CA SER A 61 9.88 -9.19 11.54
C SER A 61 9.67 -7.86 12.24
N LEU A 62 9.46 -6.83 11.41
CA LEU A 62 8.95 -5.53 11.87
C LEU A 62 7.42 -5.49 11.73
N VAL A 63 6.89 -6.20 10.74
CA VAL A 63 5.47 -6.20 10.38
C VAL A 63 4.96 -7.64 10.33
N GLN A 64 3.86 -7.89 11.05
CA GLN A 64 3.09 -9.13 10.93
C GLN A 64 2.31 -9.12 9.63
N GLY A 65 2.45 -10.19 8.84
CA GLY A 65 1.84 -10.30 7.52
C GLY A 65 0.47 -10.98 7.53
N PRO A 66 -0.16 -11.10 6.36
CA PRO A 66 0.29 -10.56 5.06
C PRO A 66 0.20 -9.03 4.99
N GLY A 67 0.92 -8.40 4.06
CA GLY A 67 0.95 -6.93 3.97
C GLY A 67 1.51 -6.38 2.67
N ILE A 68 1.36 -5.06 2.50
CA ILE A 68 1.79 -4.33 1.30
C ILE A 68 3.03 -3.50 1.62
N ILE A 69 3.98 -3.49 0.69
CA ILE A 69 5.18 -2.66 0.69
C ILE A 69 5.10 -1.71 -0.51
N VAL A 70 5.41 -0.44 -0.30
CA VAL A 70 5.46 0.59 -1.35
C VAL A 70 6.85 1.20 -1.38
N GLY A 71 7.51 1.17 -2.54
CA GLY A 71 8.82 1.79 -2.73
C GLY A 71 8.76 3.31 -2.54
N ARG A 72 9.56 3.84 -1.61
CA ARG A 72 9.60 5.28 -1.31
C ARG A 72 10.80 5.97 -1.97
N LYS A 73 11.98 5.35 -1.90
CA LYS A 73 13.24 5.88 -2.47
C LYS A 73 13.91 4.84 -3.36
N GLY A 74 14.62 5.26 -4.42
CA GLY A 74 15.17 4.36 -5.41
C GLY A 74 14.10 3.95 -6.42
N THR A 75 13.53 2.75 -6.31
CA THR A 75 12.37 2.33 -7.10
C THR A 75 11.09 2.91 -6.49
N VAL A 76 10.77 4.14 -6.87
CA VAL A 76 9.64 4.91 -6.35
C VAL A 76 8.31 4.33 -6.83
N GLY A 77 7.34 4.17 -5.93
CA GLY A 77 5.96 3.81 -6.26
C GLY A 77 5.69 2.32 -6.55
N GLN A 78 6.72 1.48 -6.58
CA GLN A 78 6.56 0.04 -6.77
C GLN A 78 5.75 -0.58 -5.61
N VAL A 79 4.67 -1.29 -5.93
CA VAL A 79 3.78 -1.93 -4.96
C VAL A 79 4.02 -3.45 -4.94
N THR A 80 4.42 -3.96 -3.78
CA THR A 80 4.75 -5.37 -3.55
C THR A 80 3.89 -5.94 -2.42
N PHE A 81 3.56 -7.22 -2.50
CA PHE A 81 2.79 -7.93 -1.48
C PHE A 81 3.65 -8.99 -0.80
N SER A 82 3.64 -9.01 0.53
CA SER A 82 4.19 -10.11 1.30
C SER A 82 3.08 -11.00 1.82
N LYS A 83 3.23 -12.32 1.62
CA LYS A 83 2.29 -13.33 2.11
C LYS A 83 2.60 -13.77 3.56
N THR A 84 3.70 -13.32 4.12
CA THR A 84 4.22 -13.71 5.44
C THR A 84 4.60 -12.44 6.21
N ASP A 85 4.97 -12.61 7.46
CA ASP A 85 5.69 -11.58 8.22
C ASP A 85 6.93 -11.11 7.45
N PHE A 86 7.27 -9.83 7.62
CA PHE A 86 8.32 -9.21 6.82
C PHE A 86 9.00 -8.02 7.52
N TRP A 87 10.13 -7.58 6.94
CA TRP A 87 10.83 -6.37 7.36
C TRP A 87 10.97 -5.38 6.18
N PRO A 88 10.13 -4.33 6.10
CA PRO A 88 10.32 -3.23 5.15
C PRO A 88 11.45 -2.31 5.64
N ILE A 89 12.43 -1.99 4.80
CA ILE A 89 13.50 -1.05 5.19
C ILE A 89 13.10 0.42 4.98
N ASP A 90 13.89 1.34 5.55
CA ASP A 90 13.70 2.81 5.55
C ASP A 90 13.50 3.49 4.16
N THR A 91 13.87 2.79 3.09
CA THR A 91 13.61 3.18 1.69
C THR A 91 12.20 2.83 1.20
N THR A 92 11.37 2.22 2.04
CA THR A 92 10.01 1.78 1.74
C THR A 92 8.99 2.35 2.72
N TYR A 93 7.73 2.32 2.32
CA TYR A 93 6.58 2.32 3.22
C TYR A 93 6.00 0.91 3.32
N TYR A 94 5.31 0.63 4.42
CA TYR A 94 4.33 -0.45 4.49
C TYR A 94 2.94 0.10 4.80
N VAL A 95 1.91 -0.60 4.36
CA VAL A 95 0.52 -0.15 4.48
C VAL A 95 -0.09 -0.64 5.80
N LYS A 96 -0.73 0.26 6.54
CA LYS A 96 -1.69 -0.07 7.60
C LYS A 96 -3.09 0.39 7.21
N THR A 97 -4.10 -0.42 7.44
CA THR A 97 -5.51 -0.01 7.25
C THR A 97 -5.98 0.78 8.48
N LYS A 98 -6.77 1.84 8.24
CA LYS A 98 -7.37 2.69 9.30
C LYS A 98 -8.80 2.28 9.66
N LYS A 99 -9.41 1.44 8.84
CA LYS A 99 -10.77 0.91 8.94
C LYS A 99 -10.74 -0.57 8.57
N GLU A 100 -11.83 -1.28 8.83
CA GLU A 100 -12.05 -2.61 8.27
C GLU A 100 -11.98 -2.53 6.74
N ASN A 101 -10.92 -3.09 6.18
CA ASN A 101 -10.61 -3.05 4.76
C ASN A 101 -9.85 -4.33 4.39
N ASP A 102 -10.07 -4.84 3.18
CA ASP A 102 -9.34 -5.98 2.66
C ASP A 102 -7.95 -5.54 2.15
N ILE A 103 -6.90 -6.19 2.65
CA ILE A 103 -5.52 -5.85 2.28
C ILE A 103 -5.17 -6.23 0.83
N LEU A 104 -5.78 -7.30 0.29
CA LEU A 104 -5.63 -7.68 -1.12
C LEU A 104 -6.35 -6.68 -2.04
N PHE A 105 -7.54 -6.20 -1.64
CA PHE A 105 -8.19 -5.09 -2.35
C PHE A 105 -7.23 -3.90 -2.46
N TRP A 106 -6.65 -3.46 -1.34
CA TRP A 106 -5.71 -2.34 -1.34
C TRP A 106 -4.45 -2.62 -2.15
N TYR A 107 -3.95 -3.86 -2.16
CA TYR A 107 -2.82 -4.24 -3.00
C TYR A 107 -3.12 -4.00 -4.49
N TYR A 108 -4.23 -4.54 -4.99
CA TYR A 108 -4.61 -4.37 -6.39
C TYR A 108 -4.99 -2.93 -6.70
N PHE A 109 -5.71 -2.27 -5.79
CA PHE A 109 -6.12 -0.89 -5.95
C PHE A 109 -4.92 0.06 -6.06
N LEU A 110 -3.93 -0.04 -5.18
CA LEU A 110 -2.73 0.81 -5.23
C LEU A 110 -1.94 0.62 -6.53
N LYS A 111 -1.93 -0.58 -7.11
CA LYS A 111 -1.31 -0.82 -8.43
C LYS A 111 -2.01 -0.06 -9.56
N THR A 112 -3.29 0.29 -9.41
CA THR A 112 -4.03 1.09 -10.40
C THR A 112 -3.75 2.59 -10.32
N LEU A 113 -3.14 3.06 -9.22
CA LEU A 113 -2.86 4.49 -9.01
C LEU A 113 -1.59 4.98 -9.71
N ASN A 114 -0.83 4.09 -10.34
CA ASN A 114 0.40 4.40 -11.05
C ASN A 114 1.39 5.25 -10.23
N LEU A 115 1.61 4.86 -8.97
CA LEU A 115 2.42 5.62 -8.00
C LEU A 115 3.85 5.90 -8.47
N THR A 116 4.35 5.14 -9.44
CA THR A 116 5.66 5.34 -10.11
C THR A 116 5.76 6.69 -10.82
N GLU A 117 4.64 7.24 -11.31
CA GLU A 117 4.58 8.57 -11.95
C GLU A 117 4.49 9.71 -10.94
N MET A 118 4.22 9.41 -9.66
CA MET A 118 4.13 10.41 -8.59
C MET A 118 5.50 10.75 -7.98
N ASN A 119 6.57 10.55 -8.75
CA ASN A 119 7.91 10.87 -8.31
C ASN A 119 8.05 12.39 -8.12
N SER A 120 8.40 12.82 -6.91
CA SER A 120 8.57 14.25 -6.64
C SER A 120 9.75 14.83 -7.45
N HIS A 121 9.57 16.01 -8.03
CA HIS A 121 10.62 16.79 -8.73
C HIS A 121 11.73 17.33 -7.77
N SER A 122 11.89 16.72 -6.60
CA SER A 122 12.92 17.07 -5.62
C SER A 122 14.28 16.53 -6.04
N ALA A 123 15.35 17.17 -5.57
CA ALA A 123 16.74 16.74 -5.82
C ALA A 123 17.03 15.29 -5.41
N VAL A 124 16.22 14.72 -4.50
CA VAL A 124 16.18 13.29 -4.22
C VAL A 124 14.80 12.77 -4.66
N PRO A 125 14.70 11.93 -5.71
CA PRO A 125 13.43 11.38 -6.17
C PRO A 125 12.82 10.47 -5.09
N GLY A 126 11.53 10.61 -4.85
CA GLY A 126 10.81 9.82 -3.85
C GLY A 126 9.29 9.92 -3.94
N LEU A 127 8.62 8.95 -3.34
CA LEU A 127 7.16 8.99 -3.17
C LEU A 127 6.83 9.82 -1.94
N ASN A 128 6.25 11.00 -2.16
CA ASN A 128 5.65 11.77 -1.08
C ASN A 128 4.27 11.17 -0.75
N ARG A 129 4.14 10.58 0.43
CA ARG A 129 2.90 9.96 0.90
C ARG A 129 1.74 10.95 1.02
N ASP A 130 2.01 12.24 1.23
CA ASP A 130 0.97 13.25 1.38
C ASP A 130 0.19 13.43 0.06
N TYR A 131 0.88 13.39 -1.08
CA TYR A 131 0.22 13.36 -2.39
C TYR A 131 -0.62 12.11 -2.60
N VAL A 132 -0.15 10.95 -2.11
CA VAL A 132 -0.94 9.70 -2.17
C VAL A 132 -2.21 9.84 -1.33
N TYR A 133 -2.09 10.43 -0.14
CA TYR A 133 -3.22 10.62 0.77
C TYR A 133 -4.31 11.53 0.23
N GLU A 134 -3.94 12.51 -0.60
CA GLU A 134 -4.88 13.46 -1.21
C GLU A 134 -5.67 12.89 -2.39
N ILE A 135 -5.25 11.76 -2.98
CA ILE A 135 -5.95 11.14 -4.11
C ILE A 135 -7.38 10.77 -3.65
N LYS A 136 -8.38 11.31 -4.33
CA LYS A 136 -9.80 10.99 -4.10
C LYS A 136 -10.27 9.97 -5.13
N LYS A 137 -10.86 8.88 -4.65
CA LYS A 137 -11.43 7.81 -5.49
C LYS A 137 -12.80 7.40 -4.96
N LEU A 138 -13.58 6.78 -5.83
CA LEU A 138 -14.78 6.08 -5.43
C LEU A 138 -14.35 4.70 -4.95
N LEU A 139 -14.64 4.37 -3.69
CA LEU A 139 -14.22 3.14 -3.05
C LEU A 139 -15.44 2.29 -2.68
N PRO A 140 -15.36 0.96 -2.86
CA PRO A 140 -16.41 0.04 -2.41
C PRO A 140 -16.50 -0.02 -0.89
N SER A 141 -17.67 -0.46 -0.43
CA SER A 141 -17.87 -0.88 0.96
C SER A 141 -16.99 -2.10 1.28
N PHE A 142 -16.70 -2.36 2.56
CA PHE A 142 -15.87 -3.51 2.95
C PHE A 142 -16.37 -4.86 2.41
N ASN A 143 -17.69 -5.06 2.32
CA ASN A 143 -18.28 -6.30 1.79
C ASN A 143 -18.09 -6.48 0.27
N GLU A 144 -17.67 -5.42 -0.43
CA GLU A 144 -17.44 -5.39 -1.88
C GLU A 144 -15.96 -5.19 -2.24
N GLN A 145 -15.08 -5.08 -1.23
CA GLN A 145 -13.63 -5.10 -1.39
C GLN A 145 -13.15 -6.54 -1.63
#